data_AF-A0A357M522-F1
#
_entry.id   AF-A0A357M522-F1
#
_cell.length_a   1.000
_cell.length_b   1.000
_cell.length_c   1.000
_cell.angle_alpha   90.00
_cell.angle_beta   90.00
_cell.angle_gamma   90.00
#
_symmetry.space_group_name_H-M   'P 1'
#
loop_
_entity.id
_entity.type
_entity.pdbx_description
1 polymer ?
#
loop_
_entity_poly.entity_id
_entity_poly.type
_entity_poly.pdbx_seq_one_letter_code
_entity_poly.pdbx_strand_id
1 'polypeptide(L)' 'MIKGRIHSLETFGTVDGPGIRFVLFMQGCLLKCQYCHNPDTWALDEGKEMSLEEVLSEIEPYLNYY' A
#
# COMPACT_ATOMS: atom_id res chain seq x y z
N MET A 1 -8.20 -13.35 13.12
CA MET A 1 -8.44 -12.31 12.09
C MET A 1 -7.29 -12.35 11.10
N ILE A 2 -7.57 -12.21 9.81
CA ILE A 2 -6.55 -12.18 8.75
C ILE A 2 -5.87 -10.79 8.77
N LYS A 3 -4.55 -10.76 8.62
CA LYS A 3 -3.76 -9.53 8.47
C LYS A 3 -2.97 -9.55 7.16
N GLY A 4 -2.76 -8.38 6.57
CA GLY A 4 -1.84 -8.16 5.45
C GLY A 4 -0.56 -7.46 5.91
N ARG A 5 0.55 -7.68 5.19
CA ARG A 5 1.80 -6.94 5.40
C ARG A 5 1.86 -5.78 4.43
N ILE A 6 1.91 -4.57 4.96
CA ILE A 6 1.84 -3.31 4.21
C ILE A 6 3.20 -2.63 4.27
N HIS A 7 3.71 -2.21 3.12
CA HIS A 7 4.91 -1.38 3.03
C HIS A 7 4.57 0.08 3.37
N SER A 8 3.63 0.66 2.63
CA SER A 8 3.23 2.06 2.79
C SER A 8 1.82 2.34 2.25
N LEU A 9 1.31 3.51 2.61
CA LEU A 9 0.04 4.09 2.15
C LEU A 9 0.33 5.41 1.45
N GLU A 10 -0.32 5.67 0.33
CA GLU A 10 -0.33 6.98 -0.35
C GLU A 10 -1.76 7.50 -0.41
N THR A 11 -2.03 8.61 0.28
CA THR A 11 -3.39 9.14 0.48
C THR A 11 -3.85 10.08 -0.63
N PHE A 12 -3.00 10.39 -1.62
CA PHE A 12 -3.36 11.28 -2.73
C PHE A 12 -2.60 10.92 -4.03
N GLY A 13 -2.62 9.64 -4.41
CA GLY A 13 -1.97 9.16 -5.64
C GLY A 13 -2.66 9.70 -6.89
N THR A 14 -1.92 10.42 -7.74
CA THR A 14 -2.42 10.99 -9.01
C THR A 14 -1.82 10.33 -10.25
N VAL A 15 -0.88 9.41 -10.05
CA VAL A 15 -0.13 8.71 -11.11
C VAL A 15 -0.35 7.19 -11.10
N ASP A 16 -1.14 6.69 -10.14
CA ASP A 16 -1.41 5.26 -9.90
C ASP A 16 -2.75 4.80 -10.49
N GLY A 17 -3.36 5.62 -11.36
CA GLY A 17 -4.60 5.33 -12.05
C GLY A 17 -5.41 6.60 -12.38
N PRO A 18 -6.59 6.48 -13.01
CA PRO A 18 -7.36 7.65 -13.46
C PRO A 18 -8.03 8.44 -12.32
N GLY A 19 -7.53 9.63 -11.97
CA GLY A 19 -8.07 10.46 -10.87
C GLY A 19 -7.24 10.34 -9.60
N ILE A 20 -7.80 10.71 -8.44
CA ILE A 20 -7.11 10.59 -7.14
C ILE A 20 -7.37 9.19 -6.57
N ARG A 21 -6.31 8.52 -6.10
CA ARG A 21 -6.34 7.17 -5.52
C ARG A 21 -5.72 7.13 -4.13
N PHE A 22 -6.35 6.38 -3.23
CA PHE A 22 -5.70 5.86 -2.04
C PHE A 22 -4.98 4.58 -2.45
N VAL A 23 -3.64 4.56 -2.36
CA VAL A 23 -2.82 3.45 -2.82
C VAL A 23 -2.26 2.70 -1.63
N LEU A 24 -2.55 1.41 -1.56
CA LEU A 24 -2.03 0.48 -0.57
C LEU A 24 -0.87 -0.33 -1.19
N PHE A 25 0.37 0.00 -0.84
CA PHE A 25 1.53 -0.77 -1.29
C PHE A 25 1.74 -1.96 -0.35
N MET A 26 1.50 -3.16 -0.87
CA MET A 26 1.73 -4.40 -0.13
C MET A 26 3.23 -4.68 0.00
N GLN A 27 3.64 -5.27 1.12
CA GLN A 27 4.97 -5.81 1.30
C GLN A 27 5.07 -7.20 0.65
N GLY A 28 6.16 -7.44 -0.09
CA GLY A 28 6.53 -8.72 -0.65
C GLY A 28 6.46 -8.75 -2.18
N CYS A 29 7.57 -9.13 -2.82
CA CYS A 29 7.62 -9.39 -4.26
C CYS A 29 8.65 -10.48 -4.59
N LEU A 30 8.20 -11.51 -5.31
CA LEU A 30 9.05 -12.64 -5.72
C LEU A 30 9.93 -12.32 -6.94
N LEU A 31 9.69 -11.19 -7.60
CA LEU A 31 10.51 -10.73 -8.73
C LEU A 31 11.68 -9.87 -8.25
N LYS A 32 12.69 -9.74 -9.11
CA LYS A 32 13.91 -8.95 -8.88
C LYS A 32 14.24 -8.11 -10.10
N CYS A 33 13.28 -7.29 -10.52
CA CYS A 33 13.41 -6.45 -11.72
C CYS A 33 14.66 -5.54 -11.60
N GLN A 34 15.46 -5.42 -12.68
CA GLN A 34 16.70 -4.62 -12.68
C GLN A 34 16.46 -3.13 -12.40
N TYR A 35 15.26 -2.63 -12.71
CA TYR A 35 14.83 -1.24 -12.55
C TYR A 35 13.63 -1.16 -11.59
N CYS A 36 13.58 -2.04 -10.58
CA CYS A 36 12.55 -1.97 -9.56
C CYS A 36 12.65 -0.61 -8.84
N HIS A 37 11.55 0.14 -8.81
CA HIS A 37 11.50 1.42 -8.12
C HIS A 37 11.44 1.27 -6.59
N ASN A 38 10.89 0.14 -6.11
CA ASN A 38 10.70 -0.15 -4.69
C ASN A 38 11.35 -1.49 -4.30
N PRO A 39 12.69 -1.63 -4.36
CA PRO A 39 13.37 -2.88 -4.02
C PRO A 39 13.28 -3.26 -2.53
N ASP A 40 12.97 -2.30 -1.67
CA ASP A 40 12.62 -2.47 -0.25
C ASP A 40 11.33 -3.27 -0.03
N THR A 41 10.41 -3.29 -0.99
CA THR A 41 9.20 -4.11 -0.92
C THR A 41 9.45 -5.61 -1.12
N TRP A 42 10.67 -6.03 -1.40
CA TRP A 42 10.95 -7.41 -1.82
C TRP A 42 10.82 -8.44 -0.71
N ALA A 43 11.22 -8.12 0.52
CA ALA A 43 11.17 -9.05 1.64
C ALA A 43 9.72 -9.44 1.94
N LEU A 44 9.45 -10.72 2.17
CA LEU A 44 8.09 -11.21 2.42
C LEU A 44 7.67 -11.09 3.90
N ASP A 45 8.64 -10.91 4.79
CA ASP A 45 8.51 -10.96 6.25
C ASP A 45 8.68 -9.61 6.94
N GLU A 46 8.78 -8.53 6.16
CA GLU A 46 8.82 -7.15 6.64
C GLU A 46 7.43 -6.48 6.58
N GLY A 47 7.39 -5.15 6.65
CA GLY A 47 6.17 -4.34 6.58
C GLY A 47 5.36 -4.33 7.88
N LYS A 48 4.37 -3.43 7.92
CA LYS A 48 3.41 -3.31 9.02
C LYS A 48 2.28 -4.31 8.83
N GLU A 49 2.01 -5.15 9.82
CA GLU A 49 0.82 -6.00 9.80
C GLU A 49 -0.42 -5.15 10.10
N MET A 50 -1.38 -5.16 9.18
CA MET A 50 -2.64 -4.42 9.31
C MET A 50 -3.85 -5.32 9.05
N SER A 51 -4.91 -5.12 9.82
CA SER A 51 -6.25 -5.68 9.54
C SER A 51 -6.98 -4.83 8.50
N LEU A 52 -8.09 -5.35 7.97
CA LEU A 52 -8.94 -4.60 7.05
C LEU A 52 -9.48 -3.32 7.71
N GLU A 53 -9.90 -3.42 8.98
CA GLU A 53 -10.47 -2.32 9.75
C GLU A 53 -9.43 -1.21 9.96
N GLU A 54 -8.18 -1.58 10.25
CA GLU A 54 -7.08 -0.61 10.36
C GLU A 54 -6.84 0.11 9.03
N VAL A 55 -6.83 -0.59 7.90
CA VAL A 55 -6.67 0.04 6.57
C VAL A 55 -7.84 0.97 6.23
N LEU A 56 -9.08 0.56 6.54
CA LEU A 56 -10.26 1.40 6.30
C LEU A 56 -10.23 2.69 7.13
N SER A 57 -9.76 2.60 8.38
CA SER A 57 -9.63 3.78 9.24
C SER A 57 -8.64 4.83 8.71
N GLU A 58 -7.67 4.44 7.88
CA GLU A 58 -6.71 5.34 7.26
C GLU A 58 -7.30 6.11 6.06
N ILE A 59 -8.25 5.53 5.32
CA ILE A 59 -8.88 6.19 4.16
C ILE A 59 -10.11 7.04 4.54
N GLU A 60 -10.82 6.66 5.60
CA GLU A 60 -12.04 7.32 6.06
C GLU A 60 -11.96 8.87 6.15
N PRO A 61 -10.89 9.47 6.71
CA PRO A 61 -10.76 10.92 6.79
C PRO A 61 -10.75 11.63 5.43
N TYR A 62 -10.40 10.91 4.37
CA TYR A 62 -10.17 11.49 3.05
C TYR A 62 -11.34 11.30 2.08
N LEU A 63 -12.38 10.56 2.45
CA LEU A 63 -13.50 10.19 1.54
C LEU A 63 -14.16 11.39 0.85
N ASN A 64 -14.17 12.57 1.46
CA ASN A 64 -14.75 13.78 0.86
C ASN A 64 -13.89 14.39 -0.27
N TYR A 65 -12.65 13.94 -0.44
CA TYR A 65 -11.71 14.39 -1.48
C TYR A 65 -11.63 13.43 -2.67
N TYR A 66 -12.32 12.29 -2.60
CA TYR A 66 -12.39 11.24 -3.64
C TYR A 66 -13.74 11.28 -4.36
#